data_AF-A0A8I0U5B3-F1
#
_entry.id   AF-A0A8I0U5B3-F1
#
_cell.length_a   1.000
_cell.length_b   1.000
_cell.length_c   1.000
_cell.angle_alpha   90.00
_cell.angle_beta   90.00
_cell.angle_gamma   90.00
#
_symmetry.space_group_name_H-M   'P 1'
#
loop_
_entity.id
_entity.type
_entity.pdbx_description
1 polymer ?
#
loop_
_entity_poly.entity_id
_entity_poly.type
_entity_poly.pdbx_seq_one_letter_code
_entity_poly.pdbx_strand_id
1 'polypeptide(L)'
;MPWTFAHPAIVFPLKKSRYGRWLNLPALITGSVSPDLLYSSGMYRAADEAHHFTSWFYTGLPVCLAVLAALCTAPLAYRLAQTATGVHINRFVFYELSFSVSFFAGFVALAALFQVIRKR
;
A
#
# COMPACT_ATOMS: atom_id res chain seq x y z
N MET A 1 3.06 -3.62 18.04
CA MET A 1 4.32 -3.17 18.70
C MET A 1 4.38 -1.64 18.75
N PRO A 2 5.09 -0.98 19.69
CA PRO A 2 4.99 0.48 19.88
C PRO A 2 5.64 1.33 18.78
N TRP A 3 6.29 0.73 17.78
CA TRP A 3 6.90 1.47 16.66
C TRP A 3 6.68 0.80 15.30
N THR A 4 5.45 0.83 14.81
CA THR A 4 5.09 0.51 13.41
C THR A 4 6.01 1.24 12.42
N PHE A 5 6.41 2.48 12.73
CA PHE A 5 7.27 3.31 11.89
C PHE A 5 8.79 3.03 11.99
N ALA A 6 9.23 2.11 12.86
CA ALA A 6 10.63 1.66 12.87
C ALA A 6 10.89 0.55 11.82
N HIS A 7 9.87 -0.18 11.40
CA HIS A 7 9.97 -1.27 10.42
C HIS A 7 10.53 -0.88 9.05
N PRO A 8 10.28 0.33 8.49
CA PRO A 8 10.96 0.78 7.28
C PRO A 8 12.50 0.76 7.39
N ALA A 9 13.04 0.90 8.60
CA ALA A 9 14.50 0.86 8.80
C ALA A 9 15.09 -0.52 8.46
N ILE A 10 14.34 -1.60 8.68
CA ILE A 10 14.80 -2.98 8.49
C ILE A 10 14.96 -3.36 7.01
N VAL A 11 14.29 -2.63 6.12
CA VAL A 11 14.36 -2.92 4.68
C VAL A 11 15.55 -2.29 3.99
N PHE A 12 16.20 -1.28 4.60
CA PHE A 12 17.37 -0.64 3.99
C PHE A 12 18.59 -1.56 3.88
N PRO A 13 18.96 -2.36 4.89
CA PRO A 13 20.00 -3.39 4.73
C PRO A 13 19.68 -4.37 3.59
N LEU A 14 18.42 -4.81 3.49
CA LEU A 14 17.96 -5.70 2.41
C LEU A 14 18.06 -5.03 1.03
N LYS A 15 17.66 -3.76 0.92
CA LYS A 15 17.78 -2.96 -0.32
C LYS A 15 19.23 -2.75 -0.75
N LYS A 16 20.16 -2.65 0.22
CA LYS A 16 21.61 -2.51 -0.02
C LYS A 16 22.31 -3.84 -0.31
N SER A 17 21.65 -4.98 -0.09
CA SER A 17 22.21 -6.30 -0.37
C SER A 17 22.33 -6.58 -1.87
N ARG A 18 23.05 -7.66 -2.24
CA ARG A 18 23.18 -8.15 -3.62
C ARG A 18 21.84 -8.37 -4.34
N TYR A 19 20.79 -8.71 -3.60
CA TYR A 19 19.44 -8.96 -4.12
C TYR A 19 18.59 -7.69 -4.17
N GLY A 20 18.97 -6.66 -3.43
CA GLY A 20 18.20 -5.42 -3.31
C GLY A 20 18.08 -4.63 -4.62
N ARG A 21 18.92 -4.89 -5.63
CA ARG A 21 18.75 -4.30 -6.98
C ARG A 21 17.41 -4.67 -7.63
N TRP A 22 16.86 -5.84 -7.29
CA TRP A 22 15.62 -6.38 -7.85
C TRP A 22 14.38 -6.02 -7.03
N LEU A 23 14.58 -5.44 -5.84
CA LEU A 23 13.52 -5.11 -4.91
C LEU A 23 13.19 -3.62 -4.98
N ASN A 24 11.90 -3.33 -5.14
CA ASN A 24 11.39 -1.97 -5.15
C ASN A 24 11.33 -1.42 -3.71
N LEU A 25 11.97 -0.28 -3.46
CA LEU A 25 12.06 0.29 -2.11
C LEU A 25 10.69 0.70 -1.54
N PRO A 26 9.82 1.43 -2.28
CA PRO A 26 8.44 1.66 -1.85
C PRO A 26 7.70 0.38 -1.44
N ALA A 27 7.76 -0.67 -2.27
CA ALA A 27 7.10 -1.95 -1.97
C ALA A 27 7.66 -2.62 -0.70
N LEU A 28 8.98 -2.54 -0.49
CA LEU A 28 9.61 -3.03 0.74
C LEU A 28 9.14 -2.25 1.98
N ILE A 29 9.12 -0.92 1.90
CA ILE A 29 8.68 -0.05 2.99
C ILE A 29 7.22 -0.33 3.32
N THR A 30 6.32 -0.26 2.34
CA THR A 30 4.88 -0.49 2.55
C THR A 30 4.60 -1.91 3.01
N GLY A 31 5.30 -2.90 2.46
CA GLY A 31 5.21 -4.30 2.86
C GLY A 31 5.59 -4.51 4.32
N SER A 32 6.70 -3.89 4.76
CA SER A 32 7.18 -3.99 6.15
C SER A 32 6.25 -3.36 7.19
N VAL A 33 5.49 -2.32 6.80
CA VAL A 33 4.60 -1.57 7.70
C VAL A 33 3.18 -2.14 7.71
N SER A 34 2.78 -2.85 6.65
CA SER A 34 1.39 -3.29 6.46
C SER A 34 0.80 -4.17 7.58
N PRO A 35 1.49 -5.18 8.16
CA PRO A 35 0.92 -5.99 9.23
C PRO A 35 0.69 -5.16 10.50
N ASP A 36 1.58 -4.21 10.77
CA ASP A 36 1.57 -3.41 11.98
C ASP A 36 0.57 -2.25 11.95
N LEU A 37 0.16 -1.78 10.77
CA LEU A 37 -0.91 -0.78 10.67
C LEU A 37 -2.24 -1.31 11.23
N LEU A 38 -2.47 -2.62 11.15
CA LEU A 38 -3.64 -3.25 11.76
C LEU A 38 -3.66 -3.09 13.28
N TYR A 39 -2.49 -3.06 13.94
CA TYR A 39 -2.41 -2.73 15.37
C TYR A 39 -2.84 -1.29 15.66
N SER A 40 -2.51 -0.33 14.78
CA SER A 40 -2.92 1.07 14.92
C SER A 40 -4.43 1.27 14.78
N SER A 41 -5.11 0.38 14.05
CA SER A 41 -6.56 0.37 13.92
C SER A 41 -7.28 -0.47 14.98
N GLY A 42 -6.56 -1.00 15.99
CA GLY A 42 -7.15 -1.85 17.04
C GLY A 42 -7.49 -3.27 16.60
N MET A 43 -7.06 -3.69 15.39
CA MET A 43 -7.34 -5.02 14.82
C MET A 43 -6.26 -6.03 15.23
N TYR A 44 -6.07 -6.23 16.53
CA TYR A 44 -4.95 -7.01 17.08
C TYR A 44 -4.86 -8.46 16.56
N ARG A 45 -6.00 -9.15 16.39
CA ARG A 45 -6.04 -10.51 15.82
C ARG A 45 -5.60 -10.54 14.36
N ALA A 46 -6.13 -9.63 13.55
CA ALA A 46 -5.78 -9.57 12.13
C ALA A 46 -4.32 -9.18 11.94
N ALA A 47 -3.79 -8.31 12.81
CA ALA A 47 -2.38 -7.93 12.83
C ALA A 47 -1.47 -9.12 13.17
N ASP A 48 -1.84 -9.93 14.16
CA ASP A 48 -1.11 -11.15 14.51
C ASP A 48 -1.13 -12.15 13.35
N GLU A 49 -2.31 -12.39 12.77
CA GLU A 49 -2.47 -13.21 11.58
C GLU A 49 -1.62 -12.67 10.40
N ALA A 50 -1.51 -11.36 10.21
CA ALA A 50 -0.74 -10.78 9.11
C ALA A 50 0.78 -11.08 9.15
N HIS A 51 1.31 -11.61 10.26
CA HIS A 51 2.72 -12.00 10.35
C HIS A 51 3.00 -13.44 9.89
N HIS A 52 1.99 -14.29 9.69
CA HIS A 52 2.21 -15.60 9.08
C HIS A 52 2.17 -15.52 7.56
N PHE A 53 3.03 -16.30 6.91
CA PHE A 53 3.27 -16.23 5.46
C PHE A 53 2.00 -16.41 4.62
N THR A 54 1.14 -17.37 4.97
CA THR A 54 -0.10 -17.66 4.22
C THR A 54 -1.17 -16.62 4.47
N SER A 55 -1.35 -16.21 5.74
CA SER A 55 -2.36 -15.25 6.15
C SER A 55 -2.06 -13.83 5.73
N TRP A 56 -0.77 -13.50 5.62
CA TRP A 56 -0.33 -12.24 5.04
C TRP A 56 -0.97 -11.95 3.68
N PHE A 57 -1.22 -12.96 2.82
CA PHE A 57 -1.85 -12.73 1.51
C PHE A 57 -3.27 -12.17 1.58
N TYR A 58 -4.03 -12.44 2.65
CA TYR A 58 -5.40 -11.97 2.81
C TYR A 58 -5.58 -10.92 3.91
N THR A 59 -4.56 -10.64 4.72
CA THR A 59 -4.56 -9.54 5.70
C THR A 59 -3.54 -8.46 5.35
N GLY A 60 -2.24 -8.74 5.45
CA GLY A 60 -1.16 -7.76 5.27
C GLY A 60 -1.02 -7.24 3.83
N LEU A 61 -1.11 -8.11 2.82
CA LEU A 61 -0.99 -7.73 1.42
C LEU A 61 -2.10 -6.76 0.96
N PRO A 62 -3.40 -6.99 1.28
CA PRO A 62 -4.44 -6.00 1.02
C PRO A 62 -4.14 -4.63 1.65
N VAL A 63 -3.68 -4.61 2.91
CA VAL A 63 -3.31 -3.36 3.61
C VAL A 63 -2.11 -2.68 2.92
N CYS A 64 -1.09 -3.45 2.54
CA CYS A 64 0.07 -2.96 1.79
C CYS A 64 -0.35 -2.27 0.49
N LEU A 65 -1.23 -2.91 -0.29
CA LEU A 65 -1.71 -2.37 -1.56
C LEU A 65 -2.59 -1.14 -1.35
N ALA A 66 -3.45 -1.12 -0.33
CA ALA A 66 -4.26 0.04 0.02
C ALA A 66 -3.39 1.25 0.38
N VAL A 67 -2.35 1.05 1.19
CA VAL A 67 -1.40 2.11 1.57
C VAL A 67 -0.63 2.61 0.35
N LEU A 68 -0.16 1.72 -0.52
CA LEU A 68 0.55 2.10 -1.74
C LEU A 68 -0.36 2.92 -2.67
N ALA A 69 -1.61 2.49 -2.87
CA ALA A 69 -2.60 3.21 -3.65
C ALA A 69 -2.84 4.61 -3.08
N ALA A 70 -3.11 4.71 -1.77
CA ALA A 70 -3.32 5.99 -1.09
C ALA A 70 -2.10 6.92 -1.22
N LEU A 71 -0.87 6.41 -1.09
CA LEU A 71 0.34 7.22 -1.28
C LEU A 71 0.47 7.76 -2.72
N CYS A 72 0.02 6.99 -3.72
CA CYS A 72 0.03 7.41 -5.11
C CYS A 72 -1.09 8.41 -5.44
N THR A 73 -2.29 8.22 -4.88
CA THR A 73 -3.50 8.97 -5.27
C THR A 73 -3.76 10.18 -4.39
N ALA A 74 -3.38 10.15 -3.11
CA ALA A 74 -3.65 11.23 -2.15
C ALA A 74 -3.05 12.58 -2.56
N PRO A 75 -1.83 12.69 -3.10
CA PRO A 75 -1.30 13.98 -3.56
C PRO A 75 -2.15 14.60 -4.68
N LEU A 76 -2.62 13.76 -5.62
CA LEU A 76 -3.48 14.21 -6.72
C LEU A 76 -4.87 14.58 -6.21
N ALA A 77 -5.47 13.74 -5.37
CA ALA A 77 -6.75 14.01 -4.74
C ALA A 77 -6.73 15.31 -3.92
N TYR A 78 -5.65 15.55 -3.18
CA TYR A 78 -5.42 16.78 -2.43
C TYR A 78 -5.40 18.00 -3.35
N ARG A 79 -4.59 17.96 -4.41
CA ARG A 79 -4.50 19.06 -5.39
C ARG A 79 -5.85 19.38 -6.05
N LEU A 80 -6.64 18.36 -6.40
CA LEU A 80 -7.95 18.58 -7.03
C LEU A 80 -9.03 19.02 -6.03
N ALA A 81 -8.83 18.74 -4.74
CA ALA A 81 -9.72 19.19 -3.68
C ALA A 81 -9.42 20.61 -3.17
N GLN A 82 -8.32 21.22 -3.64
CA GLN A 82 -7.99 22.60 -3.30
C GLN A 82 -8.99 23.59 -3.91
N THR A 83 -9.33 24.59 -3.11
CA THR A 83 -10.16 25.75 -3.47
C THR A 83 -9.46 27.03 -3.01
N ALA A 84 -10.01 28.20 -3.35
CA ALA A 84 -9.42 29.49 -2.96
C ALA A 84 -9.28 29.70 -1.43
N THR A 85 -10.12 29.04 -0.63
CA THR A 85 -10.18 29.23 0.84
C THR A 85 -9.62 28.04 1.63
N GLY A 86 -9.16 26.97 0.97
CA GLY A 86 -8.66 25.76 1.64
C GLY A 86 -9.02 24.47 0.91
N VAL A 87 -9.06 23.36 1.64
CA VAL A 87 -9.33 22.01 1.10
C VAL A 87 -10.77 21.61 1.37
N HIS A 88 -11.51 21.23 0.33
CA HIS A 88 -12.87 20.71 0.48
C HIS A 88 -12.83 19.21 0.79
N ILE A 89 -13.01 18.84 2.06
CA ILE A 89 -12.83 17.46 2.56
C ILE A 89 -13.67 16.42 1.80
N ASN A 90 -14.95 16.70 1.54
CA ASN A 90 -15.79 15.74 0.80
C ASN A 90 -15.28 15.49 -0.63
N ARG A 91 -14.68 16.53 -1.24
CA ARG A 91 -14.12 16.44 -2.59
C ARG A 91 -12.79 15.70 -2.59
N PHE A 92 -11.99 15.89 -1.54
CA PHE A 92 -10.78 15.11 -1.29
C PHE A 92 -11.10 13.62 -1.15
N VAL A 93 -12.02 13.27 -0.25
CA VAL A 93 -12.41 11.87 0.00
C VAL A 93 -12.96 11.23 -1.28
N PHE A 94 -13.82 11.94 -2.03
CA PHE A 94 -14.35 11.44 -3.29
C PHE A 94 -13.25 11.15 -4.32
N TYR A 95 -12.30 12.06 -4.51
CA TYR A 95 -11.20 11.86 -5.46
C TYR A 95 -10.24 10.76 -5.02
N GLU A 96 -9.90 10.70 -3.73
CA GLU A 96 -9.04 9.64 -3.18
C GLU A 96 -9.65 8.26 -3.46
N LEU A 97 -10.91 8.06 -3.09
CA LEU A 97 -11.60 6.78 -3.31
C LEU A 97 -11.70 6.44 -4.80
N SER A 98 -12.06 7.42 -5.64
CA SER A 98 -12.24 7.23 -7.09
C SER A 98 -10.94 6.82 -7.78
N PHE A 99 -9.83 7.49 -7.45
CA PHE A 99 -8.52 7.16 -8.02
C PHE A 99 -7.96 5.87 -7.45
N SER A 100 -8.12 5.61 -6.16
CA SER A 100 -7.64 4.38 -5.52
C SER A 100 -8.34 3.14 -6.07
N VAL A 101 -9.66 3.20 -6.32
CA VAL A 101 -10.40 2.12 -6.99
C VAL A 101 -9.94 1.93 -8.44
N SER A 102 -9.79 3.03 -9.19
CA SER A 102 -9.33 2.97 -10.59
C SER A 102 -7.92 2.40 -10.71
N PHE A 103 -7.04 2.73 -9.75
CA PHE A 103 -5.68 2.21 -9.66
C PHE A 103 -5.68 0.69 -9.39
N PHE A 104 -6.48 0.23 -8.44
CA PHE A 104 -6.63 -1.20 -8.15
C PHE A 104 -7.19 -1.98 -9.35
N ALA A 105 -8.26 -1.48 -9.98
CA ALA A 105 -8.87 -2.13 -11.13
C ALA A 105 -7.91 -2.21 -12.33
N GLY A 106 -7.20 -1.11 -12.63
CA GLY A 106 -6.20 -1.07 -13.69
C GLY A 106 -5.04 -2.05 -13.45
N PHE A 107 -4.55 -2.14 -12.21
CA PHE A 107 -3.50 -3.08 -11.85
C PHE A 107 -3.95 -4.54 -12.03
N VAL A 108 -5.15 -4.90 -11.56
CA VAL A 108 -5.72 -6.25 -11.73
C VAL A 108 -5.88 -6.61 -13.20
N ALA A 109 -6.38 -5.68 -14.02
CA ALA A 109 -6.54 -5.89 -15.46
C ALA A 109 -5.20 -6.12 -16.18
N LEU A 110 -4.18 -5.32 -15.87
CA LEU A 110 -2.82 -5.46 -16.42
C LEU A 110 -2.16 -6.77 -15.99
N ALA A 111 -2.30 -7.15 -14.72
CA ALA A 111 -1.77 -8.42 -14.21
C ALA A 111 -2.45 -9.62 -14.91
N ALA A 112 -3.77 -9.56 -15.10
CA ALA A 112 -4.51 -10.59 -15.84
C ALA A 112 -4.05 -10.67 -17.31
N LEU A 113 -3.90 -9.54 -18.00
CA LEU A 113 -3.42 -9.49 -19.38
C LEU A 113 -2.00 -10.05 -19.51
N PHE A 114 -1.09 -9.69 -18.60
CA PHE A 114 0.27 -10.23 -18.57
C PHE A 114 0.29 -11.75 -18.38
N GLN A 115 -0.60 -12.30 -17.52
CA GLN A 115 -0.73 -13.74 -17.37
C GLN A 115 -1.26 -14.44 -18.63
N VAL A 116 -2.19 -13.81 -19.36
CA VAL A 116 -2.71 -14.34 -20.63
C VAL A 116 -1.62 -14.36 -21.69
N ILE A 117 -0.81 -13.30 -21.79
CA ILE A 117 0.30 -13.22 -22.74
C ILE A 117 1.37 -14.26 -22.41
N ARG A 118 1.76 -14.42 -21.14
CA ARG A 118 2.77 -15.40 -20.71
C ARG A 118 2.36 -16.87 -20.92
N LYS A 119 1.06 -17.15 -21.00
CA LYS A 119 0.52 -18.50 -21.26
C LYS A 119 0.44 -18.84 -22.76
N ARG A 120 0.72 -17.89 -23.65
CA ARG A 120 0.90 -18.12 -25.09
C ARG A 120 2.38 -18.24 -25.42
#